data_AF-A0A0J1H002-F1
#
_entry.id   AF-A0A0J1H002-F1
#
_cell.length_a   1.000
_cell.length_b   1.000
_cell.length_c   1.000
_cell.angle_alpha   90.00
_cell.angle_beta   90.00
_cell.angle_gamma   90.00
#
_symmetry.space_group_name_H-M   'P 1'
#
loop_
_entity.id
_entity.type
_entity.pdbx_description
1 polymer ?
#
loop_
_entity_poly.entity_id
_entity_poly.type
_entity_poly.pdbx_seq_one_letter_code
_entity_poly.pdbx_strand_id
1 'polypeptide(L)'
;MKSKVEDKSNPPLCQLQWHNPVSLQDDNLTLELGGETFKITSTGQLYFGIHPVKLNPQQTTVLAEYHRLMQDDLPFVLSHSQLIDDELCTRVAARQAKEGEIQSLIPALRRWQSVSLGE
;
A
#
# COMPACT_ATOMS: atom_id res chain seq x y z
N MET A 1 -21.88 -45.04 -3.86
CA MET A 1 -20.62 -44.34 -3.59
C MET A 1 -20.74 -42.94 -4.16
N LYS A 2 -20.73 -41.89 -3.32
CA LYS A 2 -20.73 -40.49 -3.79
C LYS A 2 -19.30 -39.99 -3.75
N SER A 3 -18.76 -39.63 -4.91
CA SER A 3 -17.44 -39.02 -5.08
C SER A 3 -17.40 -37.68 -4.34
N LYS A 4 -16.45 -37.54 -3.42
CA LYS A 4 -16.05 -36.26 -2.85
C LYS A 4 -14.96 -35.70 -3.75
N VAL A 5 -15.29 -34.71 -4.57
CA VAL A 5 -14.28 -33.91 -5.27
C VAL A 5 -13.64 -33.05 -4.19
N GLU A 6 -12.45 -33.44 -3.73
CA GLU A 6 -11.58 -32.58 -2.96
C GLU A 6 -10.97 -31.59 -3.95
N ASP A 7 -11.45 -30.36 -3.90
CA ASP A 7 -10.78 -29.23 -4.53
C ASP A 7 -9.44 -29.07 -3.81
N LYS A 8 -8.36 -29.54 -4.45
CA LYS A 8 -6.99 -29.29 -4.01
C LYS A 8 -6.65 -27.84 -4.35
N SER A 9 -7.26 -26.90 -3.65
CA SER A 9 -6.79 -25.52 -3.66
C SER A 9 -5.38 -25.53 -3.07
N ASN A 10 -4.36 -25.31 -3.90
CA ASN A 10 -3.03 -24.97 -3.39
C ASN A 10 -3.19 -23.85 -2.35
N PRO A 11 -2.49 -23.92 -1.20
CA PRO A 11 -2.53 -22.82 -0.24
C PRO A 11 -2.11 -21.52 -0.95
N PRO A 12 -2.73 -20.38 -0.63
CA PRO A 12 -2.30 -19.10 -1.19
C PRO A 12 -0.81 -18.90 -0.86
N LEU A 13 -0.04 -18.45 -1.85
CA LEU A 13 1.42 -18.35 -1.77
C LEU A 13 1.88 -17.39 -0.65
N CYS A 14 1.03 -16.44 -0.28
CA CYS A 14 1.18 -15.61 0.91
C CYS A 14 -0.19 -15.26 1.50
N GLN A 15 -0.21 -14.85 2.77
CA GLN A 15 -1.42 -14.33 3.41
C GLN A 15 -1.38 -12.80 3.40
N LEU A 16 -2.35 -12.16 2.78
CA LEU A 16 -2.45 -10.69 2.74
C LEU A 16 -3.35 -10.20 3.86
N GLN A 17 -2.94 -9.13 4.54
CA GLN A 17 -3.76 -8.40 5.51
C GLN A 17 -3.91 -6.95 5.05
N TRP A 18 -5.14 -6.55 4.73
CA TRP A 18 -5.48 -5.19 4.31
C TRP A 18 -5.79 -4.33 5.53
N HIS A 19 -5.24 -3.11 5.54
CA HIS A 19 -5.32 -2.19 6.68
C HIS A 19 -5.97 -0.88 6.26
N ASN A 20 -5.18 0.20 6.18
CA ASN A 20 -5.67 1.52 5.84
C ASN A 20 -5.97 1.65 4.33
N PRO A 21 -7.14 2.21 3.96
CA PRO A 21 -7.44 2.53 2.58
C PRO A 21 -6.41 3.47 1.97
N VAL A 22 -6.13 3.24 0.69
CA VAL A 22 -5.34 4.13 -0.15
C VAL A 22 -5.94 4.15 -1.54
N SER A 23 -5.96 5.33 -2.14
CA SER A 23 -6.51 5.56 -3.48
C SER A 23 -5.63 6.52 -4.27
N LEU A 24 -5.63 6.37 -5.59
CA LEU A 24 -4.96 7.25 -6.52
C LEU A 24 -6.00 7.93 -7.41
N GLN A 25 -6.10 9.25 -7.34
CA GLN A 25 -7.04 10.04 -8.14
C GLN A 25 -6.40 11.38 -8.54
N ASP A 26 -6.54 11.77 -9.80
CA ASP A 26 -5.98 13.02 -10.34
C ASP A 26 -4.50 13.21 -9.95
N ASP A 27 -3.71 12.15 -10.11
CA ASP A 27 -2.28 12.08 -9.74
C ASP A 27 -1.97 12.34 -8.25
N ASN A 28 -2.98 12.24 -7.38
CA ASN A 28 -2.80 12.35 -5.94
C ASN A 28 -3.09 11.01 -5.26
N LEU A 29 -2.16 10.60 -4.41
CA LEU A 29 -2.33 9.43 -3.57
C LEU A 29 -2.93 9.85 -2.23
N THR A 30 -4.12 9.37 -1.93
CA THR A 30 -4.83 9.64 -0.67
C THR A 30 -4.63 8.48 0.30
N LEU A 31 -4.16 8.78 1.51
CA LEU A 31 -3.94 7.82 2.59
C LEU A 31 -4.91 8.10 3.73
N GLU A 32 -5.67 7.09 4.17
CA GLU A 32 -6.56 7.24 5.32
C GLU A 32 -5.92 6.70 6.60
N LEU A 33 -6.04 7.42 7.73
CA LEU A 33 -5.56 6.94 9.03
C LEU A 33 -6.51 7.37 10.14
N GLY A 34 -7.32 6.45 10.67
CA GLY A 34 -8.15 6.73 11.85
C GLY A 34 -9.13 7.90 11.66
N GLY A 35 -9.68 8.07 10.46
CA GLY A 35 -10.57 9.18 10.09
C GLY A 35 -9.84 10.44 9.60
N GLU A 36 -8.52 10.45 9.65
CA GLU A 36 -7.69 11.50 9.05
C GLU A 36 -7.32 11.15 7.61
N THR A 37 -7.08 12.18 6.80
CA THR A 37 -6.70 12.03 5.39
C THR A 37 -5.39 12.75 5.12
N PHE A 38 -4.44 12.00 4.58
CA PHE A 38 -3.20 12.52 4.05
C PHE A 38 -3.22 12.45 2.52
N LYS A 39 -2.58 13.42 1.86
CA LYS A 39 -2.43 13.43 0.40
C LYS A 39 -0.96 13.53 0.02
N ILE A 40 -0.51 12.66 -0.87
CA ILE A 40 0.81 12.70 -1.48
C ILE A 40 0.66 13.08 -2.96
N THR A 41 1.38 14.09 -3.40
CA THR A 41 1.49 14.43 -4.83
C THR A 41 2.61 13.63 -5.50
N SER A 42 2.65 13.59 -6.82
CA SER A 42 3.74 12.94 -7.59
C SER A 42 5.14 13.48 -7.28
N THR A 43 5.26 14.71 -6.76
CA THR A 43 6.55 15.29 -6.34
C THR A 43 6.94 14.94 -4.90
N GLY A 44 6.13 14.15 -4.20
CA GLY A 44 6.39 13.74 -2.81
C GLY A 44 5.99 14.78 -1.75
N GLN A 45 5.26 15.83 -2.13
CA GLN A 45 4.67 16.75 -1.16
C GLN A 45 3.55 16.05 -0.39
N LEU A 46 3.52 16.24 0.94
CA LEU A 46 2.51 15.69 1.84
C LEU A 46 1.58 16.80 2.33
N TYR A 47 0.28 16.49 2.36
CA TYR A 47 -0.76 17.32 2.97
C TYR A 47 -1.50 16.53 4.03
N PHE A 48 -1.92 17.22 5.09
CA PHE A 48 -2.90 16.75 6.08
C PHE A 48 -4.19 17.56 5.89
N GLY A 49 -5.23 16.93 5.35
CA GLY A 49 -6.35 17.66 4.76
C GLY A 49 -5.85 18.64 3.67
N ILE A 50 -6.07 19.93 3.88
CA ILE A 50 -5.58 21.00 2.97
C ILE A 50 -4.22 21.57 3.36
N HIS A 51 -3.68 21.20 4.53
CA HIS A 51 -2.49 21.83 5.09
C HIS A 51 -1.21 21.11 4.63
N PRO A 52 -0.25 21.81 4.02
CA PRO A 52 1.02 21.21 3.64
C PRO A 52 1.83 20.84 4.90
N VAL A 53 2.43 19.67 4.88
CA VAL A 53 3.36 19.21 5.91
C VAL A 53 4.77 19.61 5.52
N LYS A 54 5.53 20.20 6.46
CA LYS A 54 6.93 20.54 6.22
C LYS A 54 7.78 19.27 6.23
N LEU A 55 8.34 18.94 5.07
CA LEU A 55 9.21 17.78 4.90
C LEU A 55 10.67 18.21 4.69
N ASN A 56 11.59 17.34 5.09
CA ASN A 56 12.98 17.41 4.66
C ASN A 56 13.16 16.71 3.29
N PRO A 57 14.35 16.84 2.65
CA PRO A 57 14.58 16.22 1.34
C PRO A 57 14.37 14.71 1.32
N GLN A 58 14.83 13.99 2.34
CA GLN A 58 14.70 12.53 2.41
C GLN A 58 13.23 12.09 2.51
N GLN A 59 12.44 12.78 3.32
CA GLN A 59 11.00 12.54 3.46
C GLN A 59 10.25 12.85 2.16
N THR A 60 10.68 13.88 1.42
CA THR A 60 10.07 14.21 0.12
C THR A 60 10.37 13.11 -0.91
N THR A 61 11.64 12.66 -0.97
CA THR A 61 12.06 11.60 -1.89
C THR A 61 11.33 10.30 -1.63
N VAL A 62 11.24 9.83 -0.38
CA VAL A 62 10.56 8.55 -0.07
C VAL A 62 9.08 8.57 -0.45
N LEU A 63 8.41 9.72 -0.30
CA LEU A 63 7.00 9.87 -0.69
C LEU A 63 6.82 9.92 -2.20
N ALA A 64 7.72 10.57 -2.94
CA ALA A 64 7.70 10.57 -4.40
C ALA A 64 7.92 9.15 -4.95
N GLU A 65 8.86 8.41 -4.36
CA GLU A 65 9.09 7.00 -4.71
C GLU A 65 7.89 6.12 -4.41
N TYR A 66 7.24 6.33 -3.26
CA TYR A 66 6.03 5.60 -2.90
C TYR A 66 4.88 5.92 -3.84
N HIS A 67 4.68 7.19 -4.18
CA HIS A 67 3.68 7.60 -5.17
C HIS A 67 3.89 6.88 -6.51
N ARG A 68 5.12 6.88 -7.03
CA ARG A 68 5.48 6.16 -8.26
C ARG A 68 5.24 4.65 -8.15
N LEU A 69 5.60 4.04 -7.02
CA LEU A 69 5.32 2.62 -6.78
C LEU A 69 3.81 2.33 -6.86
N MET A 70 2.99 3.21 -6.28
CA MET A 70 1.54 3.05 -6.21
C MET A 70 0.82 3.27 -7.55
N GLN A 71 1.43 4.00 -8.49
CA GLN A 71 0.90 4.15 -9.86
C GLN A 71 0.82 2.81 -10.59
N ASP A 72 1.80 1.93 -10.39
CA ASP A 72 1.82 0.59 -11.00
C ASP A 72 1.18 -0.47 -10.09
N ASP A 73 1.36 -0.34 -8.77
CA ASP A 73 0.89 -1.32 -7.79
C ASP A 73 -0.64 -1.37 -7.68
N LEU A 74 -1.31 -0.22 -7.54
CA LEU A 74 -2.75 -0.19 -7.29
C LEU A 74 -3.58 -0.82 -8.42
N PRO A 75 -3.35 -0.49 -9.71
CA PRO A 75 -4.09 -1.13 -10.80
C PRO A 75 -3.87 -2.64 -10.85
N PHE A 76 -2.63 -3.09 -10.60
CA PHE A 76 -2.30 -4.52 -10.58
C PHE A 76 -3.06 -5.24 -9.45
N VAL A 77 -2.93 -4.76 -8.21
CA VAL A 77 -3.56 -5.36 -7.03
C VAL A 77 -5.08 -5.42 -7.19
N LEU A 78 -5.71 -4.34 -7.68
CA LEU A 78 -7.17 -4.30 -7.86
C LEU A 78 -7.65 -5.30 -8.91
N SER A 79 -6.90 -5.46 -10.01
CA SER A 79 -7.24 -6.41 -11.08
C SER A 79 -6.93 -7.87 -10.72
N HIS A 80 -6.02 -8.12 -9.77
CA HIS A 80 -5.58 -9.47 -9.37
C HIS A 80 -6.05 -9.90 -7.98
N SER A 81 -6.96 -9.15 -7.36
CA SER A 81 -7.45 -9.41 -5.98
C SER A 81 -8.13 -10.77 -5.78
N GLN A 82 -8.54 -11.45 -6.86
CA GLN A 82 -9.20 -12.76 -6.81
C GLN A 82 -8.22 -13.94 -6.82
N LEU A 83 -6.95 -13.73 -7.18
CA LEU A 83 -5.92 -14.76 -7.24
C LEU A 83 -4.65 -14.27 -6.54
N ILE A 84 -4.26 -14.96 -5.47
CA ILE A 84 -3.00 -14.69 -4.78
C ILE A 84 -1.91 -15.53 -5.44
N ASP A 85 -1.14 -14.89 -6.33
CA ASP A 85 0.03 -15.45 -7.00
C ASP A 85 1.35 -14.85 -6.50
N ASP A 86 2.48 -15.37 -7.01
CA ASP A 86 3.82 -14.93 -6.61
C ASP A 86 4.07 -13.44 -6.93
N GLU A 87 3.47 -12.92 -8.01
CA GLU A 87 3.64 -11.52 -8.39
C GLU A 87 2.91 -10.60 -7.42
N LEU A 88 1.67 -10.94 -7.04
CA LEU A 88 0.91 -10.20 -6.04
C LEU A 88 1.64 -10.19 -4.69
N CYS A 89 2.15 -11.34 -4.25
CA CYS A 89 2.94 -11.44 -3.01
C CYS A 89 4.19 -10.57 -3.06
N THR A 90 4.93 -10.60 -4.17
CA THR A 90 6.15 -9.79 -4.37
C THR A 90 5.85 -8.29 -4.31
N ARG A 91 4.77 -7.86 -4.98
CA ARG A 91 4.33 -6.46 -5.00
C ARG A 91 3.91 -5.97 -3.63
N VAL A 92 3.09 -6.75 -2.92
CA VAL A 92 2.70 -6.42 -1.55
C VAL A 92 3.91 -6.34 -0.63
N ALA A 93 4.89 -7.25 -0.75
CA ALA A 93 6.12 -7.19 0.04
C ALA A 93 6.90 -5.88 -0.22
N ALA A 94 7.05 -5.48 -1.48
CA ALA A 94 7.72 -4.24 -1.86
C ALA A 94 7.00 -3.00 -1.31
N ARG A 95 5.66 -2.98 -1.41
CA ARG A 95 4.82 -1.92 -0.85
C ARG A 95 4.96 -1.84 0.67
N GLN A 96 4.82 -2.96 1.37
CA GLN A 96 4.99 -3.04 2.83
C GLN A 96 6.37 -2.53 3.27
N ALA A 97 7.44 -2.89 2.56
CA ALA A 97 8.79 -2.43 2.87
C ALA A 97 8.92 -0.90 2.72
N LYS A 98 8.37 -0.32 1.64
CA LYS A 98 8.39 1.13 1.42
C LYS A 98 7.53 1.87 2.45
N GLU A 99 6.40 1.30 2.86
CA GLU A 99 5.58 1.84 3.95
C GLU A 99 6.33 1.84 5.29
N GLY A 100 7.10 0.79 5.59
CA GLY A 100 7.98 0.76 6.77
C GLY A 100 9.04 1.87 6.73
N GLU A 101 9.62 2.15 5.57
CA GLU A 101 10.54 3.28 5.40
C GLU A 101 9.86 4.63 5.71
N ILE A 102 8.67 4.86 5.16
CA ILE A 102 7.84 6.05 5.43
C ILE A 102 7.56 6.19 6.93
N GLN A 103 7.13 5.13 7.59
CA GLN A 103 6.82 5.13 9.03
C GLN A 103 8.04 5.51 9.89
N SER A 104 9.24 5.09 9.46
CA SER A 104 10.49 5.43 10.16
C SER A 104 10.88 6.90 9.98
N LEU A 105 10.57 7.50 8.83
CA LEU A 105 11.00 8.86 8.47
C LEU A 105 9.97 9.93 8.83
N ILE A 106 8.67 9.61 8.82
CA ILE A 106 7.57 10.59 8.92
C ILE A 106 6.71 10.26 10.14
N PRO A 107 6.89 10.95 11.28
CA PRO A 107 6.18 10.65 12.52
C PRO A 107 4.65 10.64 12.41
N ALA A 108 4.07 11.51 11.58
CA ALA A 108 2.62 11.58 11.36
C ALA A 108 2.06 10.30 10.70
N LEU A 109 2.88 9.58 9.93
CA LEU A 109 2.52 8.35 9.24
C LEU A 109 3.05 7.10 9.95
N ARG A 110 3.60 7.21 11.17
CA ARG A 110 4.24 6.09 11.89
C ARG A 110 3.35 4.85 12.06
N ARG A 111 2.04 5.05 12.17
CA ARG A 111 1.05 3.97 12.35
C ARG A 111 0.29 3.64 11.07
N TRP A 112 0.59 4.34 9.98
CA TRP A 112 -0.12 4.16 8.74
C TRP A 112 0.48 3.01 7.95
N GLN A 113 -0.35 2.07 7.56
CA GLN A 113 0.01 0.94 6.71
C GLN A 113 -1.21 0.54 5.91
N SER A 114 -1.05 0.23 4.64
CA SER A 114 -2.18 -0.13 3.79
C SER A 114 -2.32 -1.64 3.61
N VAL A 115 -1.19 -2.37 3.65
CA VAL A 115 -1.17 -3.82 3.51
C VAL A 115 0.06 -4.42 4.21
N SER A 116 -0.08 -5.64 4.72
CA SER A 116 1.05 -6.46 5.18
C SER A 116 0.90 -7.91 4.73
N LEU A 117 2.02 -8.60 4.61
CA LEU A 117 2.06 -10.06 4.63
C LEU A 117 1.83 -10.54 6.07
N GLY A 118 0.92 -11.50 6.24
CA GLY A 118 0.72 -12.22 7.50
C GLY A 118 1.90 -13.16 7.80
N GLU A 119 2.05 -13.50 9.07
CA GLU A 119 3.01 -14.51 9.56
C GLU A 119 2.59 -15.94 9.20
#